data_AF-A0A952GAN5-F1
#
_entry.id   AF-A0A952GAN5-F1
#
_cell.length_a   1.000
_cell.length_b   1.000
_cell.length_c   1.000
_cell.angle_alpha   90.00
_cell.angle_beta   90.00
_cell.angle_gamma   90.00
#
_symmetry.space_group_name_H-M   'P 1'
#
loop_
_entity.id
_entity.type
_entity.pdbx_description
1 polymer ?
#
loop_
_entity_poly.entity_id
_entity_poly.type
_entity_poly.pdbx_seq_one_letter_code
_entity_poly.pdbx_strand_id
1 'polypeptide(L)'
;NQTLVDVLGSIAESRNATRAQIALAWLLAQKPWIVPIPGTTKLHRLEENLGGANITLTGGDLKQIDEALAGIEVLGERYPEFLQRMIDR
;
A
#
# COMPACT_ATOMS: atom_id res chain seq x y z
N ASN A 1 6.02 -3.31 -10.96
CA ASN A 1 5.94 -3.27 -9.47
C ASN A 1 7.27 -3.06 -8.74
N GLN A 2 8.44 -3.45 -9.28
CA GLN A 2 9.73 -3.25 -8.58
C GLN A 2 10.00 -1.78 -8.22
N THR A 3 9.78 -0.85 -9.15
CA THR A 3 9.96 0.60 -8.94
C THR A 3 9.19 1.13 -7.72
N LEU A 4 7.94 0.68 -7.52
CA LEU A 4 7.16 1.07 -6.35
C LEU A 4 7.76 0.51 -5.06
N VAL A 5 8.23 -0.74 -5.08
CA VAL A 5 8.88 -1.36 -3.91
C VAL A 5 10.16 -0.61 -3.53
N ASP A 6 10.90 -0.13 -4.52
CA ASP A 6 12.13 0.64 -4.31
C ASP A 6 11.82 2.01 -3.69
N VAL A 7 10.84 2.74 -4.23
CA VAL A 7 10.39 4.04 -3.67
C VAL A 7 9.88 3.89 -2.24
N LEU A 8 9.03 2.89 -1.97
CA LEU A 8 8.59 2.59 -0.61
C LEU A 8 9.77 2.24 0.31
N GLY A 9 10.81 1.58 -0.22
CA GLY A 9 12.05 1.28 0.49
C GLY A 9 12.80 2.53 0.90
N SER A 10 13.05 3.45 -0.03
CA SER A 10 13.76 4.71 0.24
C SER A 10 13.03 5.58 1.27
N ILE A 11 11.70 5.69 1.16
CA ILE A 11 10.88 6.43 2.13
C ILE A 11 10.95 5.74 3.50
N ALA A 12 10.87 4.41 3.54
CA ALA A 12 10.93 3.63 4.77
C ALA A 12 12.27 3.82 5.50
N GLU A 13 13.39 3.77 4.78
CA GLU A 13 14.73 4.01 5.32
C GLU A 13 14.88 5.41 5.92
N SER A 14 14.39 6.45 5.23
CA SER A 14 14.47 7.83 5.71
C SER A 14 13.69 8.07 7.01
N ARG A 15 12.73 7.19 7.33
CA ARG A 15 11.80 7.31 8.46
C ARG A 15 11.99 6.22 9.51
N ASN A 16 13.01 5.37 9.37
CA ASN A 16 13.21 4.19 10.22
C ASN A 16 11.93 3.34 10.38
N ALA A 17 11.20 3.18 9.28
CA ALA A 17 9.95 2.43 9.18
C ALA A 17 10.13 1.22 8.26
N THR A 18 9.13 0.34 8.21
CA THR A 18 9.11 -0.76 7.25
C THR A 18 8.34 -0.38 5.98
N ARG A 19 8.61 -1.07 4.87
CA ARG A 19 7.85 -0.86 3.61
C ARG A 19 6.35 -1.08 3.81
N ALA A 20 5.96 -2.03 4.65
CA ALA A 20 4.56 -2.29 4.97
C ALA A 20 3.91 -1.12 5.72
N GLN A 21 4.65 -0.49 6.63
CA GLN A 21 4.20 0.70 7.34
C GLN A 21 4.00 1.88 6.39
N ILE A 22 4.94 2.13 5.48
CA ILE A 22 4.80 3.21 4.49
C ILE A 22 3.63 2.94 3.54
N ALA A 23 3.43 1.69 3.10
CA ALA A 23 2.29 1.33 2.26
C ALA A 23 0.95 1.57 2.96
N LEU A 24 0.84 1.22 4.25
CA LEU A 24 -0.36 1.44 5.04
C LEU A 24 -0.61 2.94 5.30
N ALA A 25 0.45 3.70 5.61
CA ALA A 25 0.38 5.14 5.81
C ALA A 25 -0.06 5.86 4.53
N TRP A 26 0.45 5.44 3.37
CA TRP A 26 0.00 5.94 2.07
C TRP A 26 -1.48 5.68 1.86
N LEU A 27 -1.95 4.45 2.10
CA LEU A 27 -3.37 4.10 1.94
C LEU A 27 -4.29 4.97 2.82
N LEU A 28 -3.91 5.21 4.08
CA LEU A 28 -4.63 6.07 5.02
C LEU A 28 -4.61 7.55 4.60
N ALA A 29 -3.54 8.01 3.94
CA ALA A 29 -3.41 9.40 3.49
C ALA A 29 -4.30 9.73 2.27
N GLN A 30 -4.76 8.74 1.51
CA GLN A 30 -5.48 8.99 0.26
C GLN A 30 -6.80 9.73 0.45
N LYS A 31 -7.58 9.38 1.48
CA LYS A 31 -8.83 10.05 1.85
C LYS A 31 -9.16 9.81 3.34
N PRO A 32 -9.79 10.78 4.04
CA PRO A 32 -10.13 10.64 5.46
C PRO A 32 -11.06 9.47 5.82
N TRP A 33 -11.83 8.97 4.86
CA TRP A 33 -12.80 7.88 5.06
C TRP A 33 -12.27 6.49 4.65
N ILE A 34 -10.99 6.38 4.29
CA ILE A 34 -10.38 5.08 4.01
C ILE A 34 -9.99 4.41 5.32
N VAL A 35 -10.58 3.24 5.59
CA VAL A 35 -10.28 2.41 6.77
C VAL A 35 -9.74 1.07 6.29
N PRO A 36 -8.42 0.83 6.33
CA PRO A 36 -7.84 -0.45 5.96
C PRO A 36 -8.17 -1.51 7.01
N ILE A 37 -8.41 -2.74 6.56
CA ILE A 37 -8.69 -3.90 7.43
C ILE A 37 -7.54 -4.92 7.25
N PRO A 38 -6.32 -4.60 7.71
CA PRO A 38 -5.18 -5.48 7.51
C PRO A 38 -5.33 -6.73 8.40
N GLY A 39 -5.47 -7.89 7.76
CA GLY A 39 -5.48 -9.18 8.44
C GLY A 39 -4.06 -9.70 8.70
N THR A 40 -3.81 -10.24 9.89
CA THR A 40 -2.58 -10.96 10.21
C THR A 40 -2.83 -12.01 11.29
N THR A 41 -2.05 -13.10 11.26
CA THR A 41 -2.01 -14.13 12.31
C THR A 41 -0.80 -13.99 13.24
N LYS A 42 0.10 -13.04 12.96
CA LYS A 42 1.38 -12.87 13.68
C LYS A 42 1.38 -11.57 14.47
N LEU A 43 1.76 -11.63 15.74
CA LEU A 43 1.78 -10.47 16.64
C LEU A 43 2.71 -9.35 16.14
N HIS A 44 3.94 -9.66 15.74
CA HIS A 44 4.87 -8.65 15.23
C HIS A 44 4.35 -7.91 13.97
N ARG A 45 3.49 -8.55 13.18
CA ARG A 45 2.84 -7.91 12.02
C ARG A 45 1.70 -7.01 12.44
N LEU A 46 1.00 -7.33 13.53
CA LEU A 46 0.01 -6.44 14.12
C LEU A 46 0.70 -5.16 14.61
N GLU A 47 1.81 -5.30 15.34
CA GLU A 47 2.62 -4.17 15.82
C GLU A 47 3.15 -3.33 14.66
N GLU A 48 3.65 -3.96 13.60
CA GLU A 48 4.05 -3.30 12.36
C GLU A 48 2.89 -2.48 11.76
N ASN A 49 1.71 -3.08 11.57
CA ASN A 49 0.53 -2.40 11.03
C ASN A 49 0.10 -1.21 11.89
N LEU A 50 0.07 -1.36 13.21
CA LEU A 50 -0.26 -0.26 14.13
C LEU A 50 0.76 0.89 14.00
N GLY A 51 2.04 0.57 13.85
CA GLY A 51 3.07 1.57 13.59
C GLY A 51 2.85 2.34 12.27
N GLY A 52 2.38 1.67 11.22
CA GLY A 52 2.06 2.32 9.94
C GLY A 52 0.92 3.34 10.04
N ALA A 53 -0.08 3.08 10.88
CA ALA A 53 -1.18 4.02 11.12
C ALA A 53 -0.74 5.33 11.80
N ASN A 54 0.41 5.33 12.48
CA ASN A 54 0.97 6.50 13.16
C ASN A 54 1.92 7.33 12.28
N ILE A 55 2.20 6.87 11.05
CA ILE A 55 3.10 7.58 10.13
C ILE A 55 2.29 8.62 9.34
N THR A 56 2.73 9.87 9.41
CA THR A 56 2.26 10.93 8.52
C THR A 56 3.25 11.12 7.38
N LEU A 57 2.80 10.85 6.15
CA LEU A 57 3.56 11.14 4.93
C LEU A 57 3.46 12.62 4.57
N THR A 58 4.56 13.19 4.12
CA THR A 58 4.59 14.57 3.61
C THR A 58 4.05 14.62 2.18
N GLY A 59 3.71 15.82 1.71
CA GLY A 59 3.34 16.00 0.29
C GLY A 59 4.45 15.57 -0.68
N GLY A 60 5.73 15.65 -0.26
CA GLY A 60 6.86 15.17 -1.06
C GLY A 60 6.92 13.65 -1.16
N ASP A 61 6.63 12.93 -0.07
CA ASP A 61 6.57 11.47 -0.08
C ASP A 61 5.41 10.97 -0.96
N LEU A 62 4.24 11.60 -0.81
CA LEU A 62 3.06 11.26 -1.60
C LEU A 62 3.31 11.47 -3.09
N LYS A 63 3.96 12.58 -3.47
CA LYS A 63 4.32 12.86 -4.86
C LYS A 63 5.27 11.82 -5.44
N GLN A 64 6.28 11.39 -4.68
CA GLN A 64 7.20 10.33 -5.11
C GLN A 64 6.48 9.00 -5.36
N ILE A 65 5.53 8.64 -4.48
CA ILE A 65 4.73 7.42 -4.64
C ILE A 65 3.81 7.53 -5.86
N ASP A 66 3.15 8.66 -6.07
CA ASP A 66 2.27 8.89 -7.22
C ASP A 66 3.04 8.83 -8.55
N GLU A 67 4.25 9.41 -8.62
CA GLU A 67 5.13 9.32 -9.78
C GLU A 67 5.53 7.87 -10.10
N ALA A 68 5.82 7.08 -9.05
CA ALA A 68 6.14 5.66 -9.21
C ALA A 68 4.93 4.83 -9.69
N LEU A 69 3.72 5.18 -9.24
CA LEU A 69 2.47 4.51 -9.65
C LEU A 69 2.05 4.87 -11.07
N ALA A 70 2.31 6.10 -11.53
CA ALA A 70 1.95 6.56 -12.87
C ALA A 70 2.59 5.72 -14.00
N GLY A 71 3.73 5.08 -13.72
CA GLY A 71 4.42 4.18 -14.65
C GLY A 71 3.97 2.71 -14.59
N ILE A 72 3.00 2.34 -13.73
CA ILE A 72 2.55 0.96 -13.57
C ILE A 72 1.26 0.74 -14.36
N GLU A 73 1.35 -0.09 -15.39
CA GLU A 73 0.18 -0.62 -16.09
C GLU A 73 -0.55 -1.60 -15.16
N VAL A 74 -1.79 -1.26 -14.79
CA VAL A 74 -2.62 -2.11 -13.90
C VAL A 74 -3.14 -3.29 -14.72
N LEU A 75 -2.39 -4.38 -14.73
CA LEU A 75 -2.78 -5.64 -15.34
C LEU A 75 -3.36 -6.59 -14.28
N GLY A 76 -4.66 -6.86 -14.36
CA GLY A 76 -5.31 -7.86 -13.53
C GLY A 76 -6.83 -7.74 -13.58
N GLU A 77 -7.49 -8.69 -14.26
CA GLU A 77 -8.91 -8.89 -14.04
C GLU A 77 -9.13 -9.33 -12.58
N ARG A 78 -10.18 -8.80 -11.94
CA ARG A 78 -10.49 -9.08 -10.52
C ARG A 78 -10.68 -10.57 -10.25
N TYR A 79 -11.06 -11.31 -11.28
CA TYR A 79 -11.21 -12.75 -11.26
C TYR A 79 -10.48 -13.39 -12.45
N PRO A 80 -9.92 -14.60 -12.27
CA PRO A 80 -9.65 -15.48 -13.40
C PRO A 80 -10.90 -15.62 -14.29
N GLU A 81 -10.75 -15.69 -15.61
CA GLU A 81 -11.89 -15.72 -16.56
C GLU A 81 -12.99 -16.72 -16.18
N PHE A 82 -12.62 -17.89 -15.65
CA PHE A 82 -13.58 -18.92 -15.25
C PHE A 82 -14.47 -18.51 -14.07
N LEU A 83 -13.96 -17.69 -13.13
CA LEU A 83 -14.75 -17.12 -12.03
C LEU A 83 -15.54 -15.89 -12.49
N GLN A 84 -15.01 -15.11 -13.43
CA GLN A 84 -15.71 -13.97 -14.05
C GLN A 84 -17.03 -14.45 -14.71
N ARG A 85 -17.00 -15.57 -15.45
CA ARG A 85 -18.20 -16.17 -16.09
C ARG A 85 -19.27 -16.68 -15.11
N MET A 86 -18.92 -16.90 -13.83
CA MET A 86 -19.87 -17.37 -12.82
C MET A 86 -20.60 -16.23 -12.11
N ILE A 87 -20.09 -14.99 -12.19
CA ILE A 87 -20.69 -13.80 -11.58
C ILE A 87 -21.80 -13.24 -12.46
N ASP A 88 -21.69 -13.38 -13.79
CA ASP A 88 -22.68 -12.90 -14.76
C ASP A 88 -23.89 -13.85 -14.96
N ARG A 89 -24.22 -14.68 -13.96
CA ARG A 89 -25.38 -15.59 -13.98
C ARG A 89 -26.35 -15.31 -12.84
#